data_AF-A0A0M3J7Z0-F1
#
_entry.id   AF-A0A0M3J7Z0-F1
#
_cell.length_a   1.000
_cell.length_b   1.000
_cell.length_c   1.000
_cell.angle_alpha   90.00
_cell.angle_beta   90.00
_cell.angle_gamma   90.00
#
_symmetry.space_group_name_H-M   'P 1'
#
loop_
_entity.id
_entity.type
_entity.pdbx_description
1 polymer ?
#
loop_
_entity_poly.entity_id
_entity_poly.type
_entity_poly.pdbx_seq_one_letter_code
_entity_poly.pdbx_strand_id
1 'polypeptide(L)'
;MLALPQYTTMKGAEEHWGFIHIAYKRALVDPLYADAFTYSDVSRVTAHETVHQWFGDLVTIKFWPVIFLNEAFANYWETFGVERAFPTQSKYNKFERYRKALAAYEIDSYANTSKPVVPDKPKYFTRIPYNKVEYNSSRLK
;
A
#
# COMPACT_ATOMS: atom_id res chain seq x y z
N MET A 1 15.59 6.68 -1.52
CA MET A 1 14.44 6.47 -2.42
C MET A 1 14.84 6.81 -3.85
N LEU A 2 14.45 5.99 -4.82
CA LEU A 2 14.72 6.20 -6.24
C LEU A 2 13.42 6.27 -7.04
N ALA A 3 13.27 7.32 -7.85
CA ALA A 3 12.15 7.45 -8.80
C ALA A 3 12.48 6.70 -10.10
N LEU A 4 11.68 5.70 -10.46
CA LEU A 4 11.86 4.91 -11.69
C LEU A 4 10.92 5.40 -12.81
N PRO A 5 11.41 5.53 -14.06
CA PRO A 5 10.59 5.95 -15.19
C PRO A 5 9.55 4.90 -15.61
N GLN A 6 9.82 3.63 -15.31
CA GLN A 6 8.93 2.51 -15.61
C GLN A 6 8.85 1.57 -14.42
N TYR A 7 7.67 0.99 -14.20
CA TYR A 7 7.39 0.02 -13.16
C TYR A 7 6.54 -1.11 -13.75
N THR A 8 6.80 -2.36 -13.35
CA THR A 8 6.05 -3.53 -13.85
C THR A 8 4.81 -3.82 -13.02
N THR A 9 4.80 -3.42 -11.74
CA THR A 9 3.66 -3.62 -10.84
C THR A 9 2.66 -2.48 -10.95
N MET A 10 1.36 -2.79 -10.81
CA MET A 10 0.29 -1.78 -10.82
C MET A 10 0.36 -0.81 -9.63
N LYS A 11 1.12 -1.15 -8.59
CA LYS A 11 1.30 -0.32 -7.39
C LYS A 11 2.40 0.71 -7.55
N GLY A 12 3.43 0.43 -8.34
CA GLY A 12 4.44 1.42 -8.65
C GLY A 12 5.31 1.82 -7.46
N ALA A 13 5.51 0.93 -6.49
CA ALA A 13 6.40 1.13 -5.34
C ALA A 13 6.73 -0.23 -4.69
N GLU A 14 7.96 -0.40 -4.21
CA GLU A 14 8.41 -1.55 -3.42
C GLU A 14 9.45 -1.11 -2.38
N GLU A 15 9.42 -1.79 -1.24
CA GLU A 15 10.01 -1.39 0.04
C GLU A 15 11.45 -1.87 0.30
N HIS A 16 12.24 -2.18 -0.74
CA HIS A 16 13.56 -2.79 -0.51
C HIS A 16 14.38 -2.06 0.57
N TRP A 17 14.91 -2.80 1.55
CA TRP A 17 15.58 -2.23 2.71
C TRP A 17 16.75 -1.33 2.34
N GLY A 18 16.64 -0.03 2.66
CA GLY A 18 17.64 0.99 2.31
C GLY A 18 17.62 1.43 0.85
N PHE A 19 16.80 0.81 -0.01
CA PHE A 19 16.67 1.13 -1.43
C PHE A 19 15.20 1.13 -1.89
N ILE A 20 14.35 1.90 -1.22
CA ILE A 20 12.95 2.06 -1.67
C ILE A 20 12.92 2.64 -3.10
N HIS A 21 12.19 2.01 -4.00
CA HIS A 21 12.03 2.45 -5.39
C HIS A 21 10.55 2.60 -5.73
N ILE A 22 10.23 3.71 -6.41
CA ILE A 22 8.85 4.18 -6.63
C ILE A 22 8.75 4.67 -8.07
N ALA A 23 7.63 4.39 -8.74
CA ALA A 23 7.32 4.96 -10.05
C ALA A 23 7.31 6.49 -9.98
N TYR A 24 7.96 7.16 -10.93
CA TYR A 24 8.21 8.61 -10.86
C TYR A 24 6.93 9.44 -10.62
N LYS A 25 5.79 9.03 -11.19
CA LYS A 25 4.46 9.67 -11.02
C LYS A 25 3.96 9.69 -9.58
N ARG A 26 4.51 8.82 -8.72
CA ARG A 26 4.16 8.65 -7.30
C ARG A 26 5.30 9.02 -6.38
N ALA A 27 6.42 9.52 -6.92
CA ALA A 27 7.61 9.93 -6.18
C ALA A 27 7.93 11.42 -6.35
N LEU A 28 7.56 12.01 -7.49
CA LEU A 28 7.89 13.38 -7.85
C LEU A 28 6.64 14.26 -7.88
N VAL A 29 6.82 15.53 -7.50
CA VAL A 29 5.79 16.55 -7.52
C VAL A 29 6.32 17.76 -8.28
N ASP A 30 5.55 18.22 -9.26
CA ASP A 30 5.74 19.55 -9.85
C ASP A 30 4.74 20.52 -9.21
N PRO A 31 5.19 21.50 -8.40
CA PRO A 31 4.30 22.44 -7.72
C PRO A 31 3.43 23.28 -8.64
N LEU A 32 3.78 23.44 -9.92
CA LEU A 32 3.00 24.22 -10.89
C LEU A 32 1.76 23.47 -11.39
N TYR A 33 1.77 22.13 -11.34
CA TYR A 33 0.72 21.29 -11.93
C TYR A 33 0.09 20.31 -10.94
N ALA A 34 0.69 20.10 -9.78
CA ALA A 34 0.21 19.13 -8.80
C ALA A 34 -1.09 19.58 -8.14
N ASP A 35 -2.06 18.68 -8.12
CA ASP A 35 -3.30 18.82 -7.36
C ASP A 35 -3.20 18.17 -5.97
N ALA A 36 -4.24 18.32 -5.16
CA ALA A 36 -4.30 17.73 -3.82
C ALA A 36 -4.13 16.20 -3.85
N PHE A 37 -4.67 15.54 -4.88
CA PHE A 37 -4.51 14.11 -5.07
C PHE A 37 -3.03 13.73 -5.29
N THR A 38 -2.31 14.46 -6.13
CA THR A 38 -0.89 14.22 -6.43
C THR A 38 -0.04 14.35 -5.17
N TYR A 39 -0.22 15.43 -4.40
CA TYR A 39 0.48 15.61 -3.13
C TYR A 39 0.14 14.50 -2.13
N SER A 40 -1.13 14.11 -2.04
CA SER A 40 -1.56 13.00 -1.19
C SER A 40 -0.94 11.67 -1.63
N ASP A 41 -0.95 11.33 -2.92
CA ASP A 41 -0.44 10.05 -3.39
C ASP A 41 1.07 9.94 -3.17
N VAL A 42 1.84 10.97 -3.50
CA VAL A 42 3.29 10.97 -3.29
C VAL A 42 3.63 10.87 -1.80
N SER A 43 3.01 11.70 -0.96
CA SER A 43 3.29 11.68 0.49
C SER A 43 2.88 10.35 1.14
N ARG A 44 1.73 9.80 0.75
CA ARG A 44 1.17 8.56 1.28
C ARG A 44 1.99 7.33 0.85
N VAL A 45 2.39 7.23 -0.42
CA VAL A 45 3.27 6.13 -0.90
C VAL A 45 4.63 6.23 -0.23
N THR A 46 5.22 7.43 -0.17
CA THR A 46 6.49 7.66 0.53
C THR A 46 6.41 7.19 1.99
N ALA A 47 5.35 7.55 2.71
CA ALA A 47 5.14 7.12 4.09
C ALA A 47 4.92 5.60 4.19
N HIS A 48 4.15 5.00 3.29
CA HIS A 48 3.87 3.57 3.24
C HIS A 48 5.17 2.75 3.14
N GLU A 49 5.98 3.02 2.12
CA GLU A 49 7.24 2.29 1.90
C GLU A 49 8.27 2.57 3.01
N THR A 50 8.22 3.76 3.61
CA THR A 50 9.08 4.09 4.76
C THR A 50 8.69 3.27 5.99
N VAL A 51 7.40 3.06 6.25
CA VAL A 51 6.94 2.22 7.37
C VAL A 51 7.39 0.78 7.19
N HIS A 52 7.47 0.29 5.95
CA HIS A 52 7.95 -1.06 5.67
C HIS A 52 9.40 -1.33 6.14
N GLN A 53 10.22 -0.28 6.28
CA GLN A 53 11.56 -0.40 6.87
C GLN A 53 11.53 -0.93 8.32
N TRP A 54 10.40 -0.72 9.04
CA TRP A 54 10.13 -1.36 10.33
C TRP A 54 9.24 -2.61 10.19
N PHE A 55 8.13 -2.51 9.46
CA PHE A 55 7.13 -3.57 9.32
C PHE A 55 7.14 -4.16 7.90
N GLY A 56 7.98 -5.17 7.71
CA GLY A 56 8.33 -5.73 6.41
C GLY A 56 9.78 -6.17 6.40
N ASP A 57 10.66 -5.22 6.69
CA ASP A 57 12.12 -5.39 6.70
C ASP A 57 12.65 -5.79 8.08
N LEU A 58 12.52 -4.91 9.10
CA LEU A 58 13.04 -5.20 10.45
C LEU A 58 12.23 -6.29 11.16
N VAL A 59 10.90 -6.19 11.10
CA VAL A 59 9.98 -7.22 11.58
C VAL A 59 9.29 -7.82 10.36
N THR A 60 9.76 -8.98 9.93
CA THR A 60 9.24 -9.71 8.77
C THR A 60 8.28 -10.81 9.18
N ILE A 61 7.22 -11.00 8.40
CA ILE A 61 6.31 -12.15 8.55
C ILE A 61 7.05 -13.49 8.43
N LYS A 62 6.60 -14.48 9.20
CA LYS A 62 7.11 -15.85 9.06
C LYS A 62 6.68 -16.50 7.75
N PHE A 63 5.46 -16.23 7.29
CA PHE A 63 4.91 -16.77 6.05
C PHE A 63 3.76 -15.91 5.52
N TRP A 64 3.44 -16.09 4.24
CA TRP A 64 2.54 -15.22 3.51
C TRP A 64 1.07 -15.09 3.98
N PRO A 65 0.41 -16.09 4.60
CA PRO A 65 -0.97 -15.94 5.09
C PRO A 65 -1.16 -14.81 6.11
N VAL A 66 -0.08 -14.33 6.72
CA VAL A 66 -0.10 -13.19 7.65
C VAL A 66 0.49 -11.92 7.04
N ILE A 67 0.55 -11.81 5.71
CA ILE A 67 1.06 -10.62 4.97
C ILE A 67 0.38 -9.32 5.38
N PHE A 68 -0.85 -9.37 5.90
CA PHE A 68 -1.52 -8.21 6.44
C PHE A 68 -0.71 -7.52 7.54
N LEU A 69 0.16 -8.23 8.29
CA LEU A 69 1.03 -7.63 9.30
C LEU A 69 2.03 -6.62 8.70
N ASN A 70 2.48 -6.81 7.47
CA ASN A 70 3.33 -5.83 6.79
C ASN A 70 2.45 -4.71 6.21
N GLU A 71 1.53 -5.09 5.33
CA GLU A 71 0.79 -4.15 4.48
C GLU A 71 -0.25 -3.32 5.23
N ALA A 72 -0.97 -3.93 6.17
CA ALA A 72 -1.98 -3.21 6.95
C ALA A 72 -1.32 -2.29 7.97
N PHE A 73 -0.13 -2.64 8.50
CA PHE A 73 0.63 -1.74 9.36
C PHE A 73 1.16 -0.54 8.57
N ALA A 74 1.71 -0.77 7.37
CA ALA A 74 2.11 0.32 6.47
C ALA A 74 0.94 1.24 6.14
N ASN A 75 -0.22 0.69 5.76
CA ASN A 75 -1.43 1.46 5.46
C ASN A 75 -2.04 2.16 6.71
N TYR A 76 -1.88 1.58 7.90
CA TYR A 76 -2.32 2.23 9.13
C TYR A 76 -1.44 3.45 9.47
N TRP A 77 -0.12 3.25 9.47
CA TRP A 77 0.85 4.28 9.87
C TRP A 77 1.10 5.32 8.79
N GLU A 78 0.87 5.05 7.50
CA GLU A 78 1.07 6.04 6.43
C GLU A 78 0.26 7.32 6.71
N THR A 79 -0.98 7.18 7.20
CA THR A 79 -1.85 8.34 7.47
C THR A 79 -1.24 9.18 8.60
N PHE A 80 -0.86 8.55 9.71
CA PHE A 80 -0.22 9.25 10.85
C PHE A 80 1.13 9.87 10.47
N GLY A 81 1.93 9.16 9.67
CA GLY A 81 3.21 9.63 9.17
C GLY A 81 3.05 10.91 8.34
N VAL A 82 2.10 10.92 7.40
CA VAL A 82 1.86 12.12 6.60
C VAL A 82 1.24 13.24 7.42
N GLU A 83 0.33 12.96 8.34
CA GLU A 83 -0.23 13.98 9.23
C GLU A 83 0.85 14.75 10.00
N ARG A 84 1.91 14.05 10.43
CA ARG A 84 2.99 14.66 11.20
C ARG A 84 4.05 15.33 10.33
N ALA A 85 4.40 14.72 9.21
CA ALA A 85 5.46 15.19 8.32
C ALA A 85 4.99 16.25 7.32
N PHE A 86 3.73 16.19 6.89
CA PHE A 86 3.14 17.11 5.93
C PHE A 86 1.70 17.51 6.31
N PRO A 87 1.54 18.33 7.38
CA PRO A 87 0.23 18.63 7.97
C PRO A 87 -0.79 19.26 7.02
N THR A 88 -0.32 19.96 5.98
CA THR A 88 -1.16 20.55 4.93
C THR A 88 -2.00 19.51 4.19
N GLN A 89 -1.54 18.26 4.09
CA GLN A 89 -2.26 17.15 3.46
C GLN A 89 -3.07 16.29 4.44
N SER A 90 -3.06 16.61 5.75
CA SER A 90 -3.73 15.81 6.79
C SER A 90 -5.21 15.54 6.47
N LYS A 91 -5.96 16.58 6.07
CA LYS A 91 -7.40 16.45 5.77
C LYS A 91 -7.65 15.54 4.57
N TYR A 92 -6.88 15.70 3.50
CA TYR A 92 -7.04 14.90 2.29
C TYR A 92 -6.65 13.43 2.55
N ASN A 93 -5.56 13.18 3.29
CA ASN A 93 -5.17 11.82 3.63
C ASN A 93 -6.16 11.11 4.55
N LYS A 94 -6.83 11.83 5.48
CA LYS A 94 -7.94 11.27 6.25
C LYS A 94 -9.11 10.87 5.35
N PHE A 95 -9.43 11.70 4.36
CA PHE A 95 -10.43 11.37 3.35
C PHE A 95 -10.01 10.13 2.53
N GLU A 96 -8.76 10.04 2.08
CA GLU A 96 -8.25 8.87 1.34
C GLU A 96 -8.29 7.60 2.18
N ARG A 97 -7.95 7.67 3.47
CA ARG A 97 -8.11 6.55 4.41
C ARG A 97 -9.57 6.09 4.50
N TYR A 98 -10.51 7.03 4.63
CA TYR A 98 -11.93 6.74 4.64
C TYR A 98 -12.39 6.10 3.32
N ARG A 99 -11.98 6.65 2.17
CA ARG A 99 -12.29 6.12 0.84
C ARG A 99 -11.77 4.70 0.63
N LYS A 100 -10.55 4.40 1.09
CA LYS A 100 -9.98 3.05 1.08
C LYS A 100 -10.79 2.08 1.95
N ALA A 101 -11.26 2.51 3.12
CA ALA A 101 -12.09 1.68 3.99
C ALA A 101 -13.44 1.34 3.34
N LEU A 102 -14.09 2.31 2.69
CA LEU A 102 -15.31 2.05 1.92
C LEU A 102 -15.10 1.01 0.81
N ALA A 103 -14.02 1.14 0.03
CA ALA A 103 -13.69 0.16 -1.00
C ALA A 103 -13.42 -1.24 -0.42
N ALA A 104 -12.81 -1.32 0.77
CA ALA A 104 -12.63 -2.59 1.46
C ALA A 104 -13.96 -3.19 1.92
N TYR A 105 -14.87 -2.39 2.48
CA TYR A 105 -16.22 -2.85 2.86
C TYR A 105 -17.03 -3.35 1.67
N GLU A 106 -16.94 -2.66 0.53
CA GLU A 106 -17.59 -3.10 -0.70
C GLU A 106 -17.08 -4.47 -1.13
N ILE A 107 -15.75 -4.68 -1.18
CA ILE A 107 -15.15 -5.99 -1.51
C ILE A 107 -15.54 -7.07 -0.50
N ASP A 108 -15.61 -6.73 0.79
CA ASP A 108 -15.96 -7.67 1.85
C ASP A 108 -17.46 -8.00 1.92
N SER A 109 -18.30 -7.19 1.27
CA SER A 109 -19.76 -7.40 1.22
C SER A 109 -20.19 -8.54 0.29
N TYR A 110 -19.36 -8.95 -0.67
CA TYR A 110 -19.69 -10.02 -1.61
C TYR A 110 -19.05 -11.36 -1.20
N ALA A 111 -19.86 -12.42 -1.14
CA ALA A 111 -19.41 -13.76 -0.76
C ALA A 111 -18.29 -14.32 -1.67
N ASN A 112 -18.24 -13.92 -2.94
CA ASN A 112 -17.22 -14.39 -3.88
C ASN A 112 -15.86 -13.69 -3.69
N THR A 113 -15.83 -12.43 -3.24
CA THR A 113 -14.59 -11.65 -3.07
C THR A 113 -14.12 -11.55 -1.63
N SER A 114 -15.02 -11.60 -0.64
CA SER A 114 -14.66 -11.65 0.77
C SER A 114 -13.81 -12.91 1.06
N LYS A 115 -12.73 -12.74 1.82
CA LYS A 115 -12.00 -13.84 2.47
C LYS A 115 -11.49 -13.36 3.84
N PRO A 116 -11.25 -14.30 4.77
CA PRO A 116 -10.61 -13.98 6.04
C PRO A 116 -9.26 -13.28 5.85
N VAL A 117 -8.95 -12.34 6.74
CA VAL A 117 -7.66 -11.63 6.77
C VAL A 117 -6.49 -12.60 6.99
N VAL A 118 -6.70 -13.64 7.80
CA VAL A 118 -5.78 -14.77 7.97
C VAL A 118 -6.50 -16.02 7.47
N PRO A 119 -6.14 -16.54 6.28
CA PRO A 119 -6.83 -17.70 5.72
C PRO A 119 -6.25 -19.01 6.28
N ASP A 120 -7.12 -20.00 6.52
CA ASP A 120 -6.71 -21.35 6.95
C ASP A 120 -5.91 -22.11 5.87
N LYS A 121 -6.01 -21.67 4.60
CA LYS A 121 -5.28 -22.24 3.47
C LYS A 121 -4.49 -21.15 2.76
N PRO A 122 -3.22 -21.38 2.38
CA PRO A 122 -2.34 -20.36 1.80
C PRO A 122 -2.74 -19.87 0.40
N LYS A 123 -3.83 -20.38 -0.18
CA LYS A 123 -4.26 -20.08 -1.57
C LYS A 123 -5.09 -18.79 -1.70
N TYR A 124 -5.38 -18.10 -0.59
CA TYR A 124 -6.27 -16.94 -0.58
C TYR A 124 -5.53 -15.66 -0.20
N PHE A 125 -4.78 -15.09 -1.14
CA PHE A 125 -4.44 -13.68 -1.01
C PHE A 125 -5.66 -12.85 -1.38
N THR A 126 -6.04 -11.92 -0.50
CA THR A 126 -7.14 -11.00 -0.76
C THR A 126 -6.64 -9.66 -1.21
N ARG A 127 -7.53 -8.93 -1.89
CA ARG A 127 -7.36 -7.52 -2.23
C ARG A 127 -7.50 -6.59 -1.01
N ILE A 128 -7.93 -7.13 0.13
CA ILE A 128 -8.33 -6.37 1.32
C ILE A 128 -7.12 -5.85 2.12
N PRO A 129 -6.08 -6.64 2.44
CA PRO A 129 -4.87 -6.14 3.10
C PRO A 129 -4.09 -5.19 2.20
N TYR A 130 -3.83 -5.59 0.96
CA TYR A 130 -3.25 -4.78 -0.13
C TYR A 130 -3.16 -5.64 -1.41
N ASN A 131 -3.42 -5.07 -2.60
CA ASN A 131 -3.27 -5.78 -3.89
C ASN A 131 -1.79 -6.03 -4.26
N LYS A 132 -1.00 -6.69 -3.42
CA LYS A 132 0.39 -7.08 -3.75
C LYS A 132 0.47 -8.47 -4.40
N VAL A 133 -0.51 -9.35 -4.17
CA VAL A 133 -0.49 -10.73 -4.70
C VAL A 133 -1.80 -11.07 -5.41
N GLU A 134 -1.81 -10.98 -6.74
CA GLU A 134 -2.77 -11.74 -7.55
C GLU A 134 -2.17 -13.14 -7.79
N TYR A 135 -2.70 -14.15 -7.09
CA TYR A 135 -2.35 -15.53 -7.40
C TYR A 135 -3.13 -15.95 -8.64
N ASN A 136 -2.50 -15.86 -9.82
CA ASN A 136 -3.08 -16.36 -11.05
C ASN A 136 -3.01 -17.90 -11.03
N SER A 137 -4.13 -18.55 -10.70
CA SER A 137 -4.26 -20.01 -10.59
C SER A 137 -3.97 -20.77 -11.89
N SER A 138 -3.75 -20.07 -13.01
CA SER A 138 -3.44 -20.64 -14.32
C SER A 138 -1.96 -21.02 -14.55
N ARG A 139 -1.05 -20.66 -13.64
CA ARG A 139 0.41 -20.88 -13.81
C ARG A 139 1.00 -22.07 -13.03
N LEU A 140 0.18 -22.91 -12.42
CA LEU A 140 0.63 -24.18 -11.84
C LEU A 140 0.11 -25.34 -12.71
N LYS A 141 0.92 -25.68 -13.72
CA LYS A 141 0.96 -27.03 -14.29
C LYS A 141 2.25 -27.69 -13.84
#